data_AF-A0A0Q8F3D9-F1
#
_entry.id   AF-A0A0Q8F3D9-F1
#
_cell.length_a   1.000
_cell.length_b   1.000
_cell.length_c   1.000
_cell.angle_alpha   90.00
_cell.angle_beta   90.00
_cell.angle_gamma   90.00
#
_symmetry.space_group_name_H-M   'P 1'
#
loop_
_entity.id
_entity.type
_entity.pdbx_description
1 polymer ?
#
loop_
_entity_poly.entity_id
_entity_poly.type
_entity_poly.pdbx_seq_one_letter_code
_entity_poly.pdbx_strand_id
1 'polypeptide(L)'
;MKDHCRRAIRVAMLLAATLALGACTKDAETPSDPAAATAVEASAESFQQSLEGVWSTNDSEGDDAETLYAIAWQPDAGLQVVRDGAWLDGKVEDVDLDLDNGTLALHLASETGPSETVTLRKLQDESGNGFTLRITWGAGQTDDLGFVRRLTGRDRNELAAAVAAVQAPETAAVCDTDAPAGSVRATLVCGHEEFGALDAGMRRQFKELADRYPDGDRTVQAATRQLDACDTPACLRAAYAQWQAYFDENYDLGDVVDYL
;
A
#
# COMPACT_ATOMS: atom_id res chain seq x y z
N MET A 1 -61.82 15.51 63.00
CA MET A 1 -61.43 16.53 64.00
C MET A 1 -60.24 15.98 64.77
N LYS A 2 -59.13 16.75 64.79
CA LYS A 2 -57.94 16.61 65.63
C LYS A 2 -57.05 15.38 65.38
N ASP A 3 -55.72 15.47 65.34
CA ASP A 3 -54.79 16.58 65.35
C ASP A 3 -53.43 16.03 64.87
N HIS A 4 -52.79 16.79 63.99
CA HIS A 4 -51.38 17.15 64.02
C HIS A 4 -50.29 16.17 64.51
N CYS A 5 -49.35 15.95 63.58
CA CYS A 5 -47.97 16.45 63.71
C CYS A 5 -47.09 15.74 64.76
N ARG A 6 -46.04 15.04 64.29
CA ARG A 6 -44.65 15.50 64.42
C ARG A 6 -43.66 14.35 64.18
N ARG A 7 -42.64 14.71 63.37
CA ARG A 7 -41.20 14.48 63.57
C ARG A 7 -40.74 13.01 63.67
N ALA A 8 -40.08 12.51 62.63
CA ALA A 8 -38.65 12.72 62.32
C ALA A 8 -37.75 11.73 63.06
N ILE A 9 -36.60 11.46 62.42
CA ILE A 9 -35.40 10.78 62.95
C ILE A 9 -35.47 9.26 62.78
N ARG A 10 -34.44 8.53 62.34
CA ARG A 10 -33.14 8.65 61.64
C ARG A 10 -32.66 7.17 61.59
N VAL A 11 -31.62 6.89 60.80
CA VAL A 11 -30.68 5.74 60.97
C VAL A 11 -31.26 4.40 60.48
N ALA A 12 -30.90 3.90 59.30
CA ALA A 12 -29.61 3.34 58.85
C ALA A 12 -29.33 1.92 59.38
N MET A 13 -28.80 1.11 58.46
CA MET A 13 -28.15 -0.21 58.62
C MET A 13 -29.08 -1.41 58.86
N LEU A 14 -29.10 -2.37 57.95
CA LEU A 14 -28.16 -3.51 57.86
C LEU A 14 -28.59 -4.39 56.68
N LEU A 15 -27.78 -4.52 55.63
CA LEU A 15 -26.75 -5.55 55.43
C LEU A 15 -27.30 -6.96 55.10
N ALA A 16 -27.07 -7.32 53.84
CA ALA A 16 -26.61 -8.62 53.36
C ALA A 16 -27.54 -9.85 53.49
N ALA A 17 -28.06 -10.27 52.33
CA ALA A 17 -28.12 -11.69 51.97
C ALA A 17 -27.58 -11.84 50.53
N THR A 18 -26.41 -12.46 50.44
CA THR A 18 -25.64 -12.78 49.24
C THR A 18 -26.00 -14.15 48.67
N LEU A 19 -25.67 -14.32 47.37
CA LEU A 19 -25.53 -15.55 46.56
C LEU A 19 -26.81 -16.09 45.90
N ALA A 20 -26.85 -16.54 44.65
CA ALA A 20 -25.97 -16.52 43.47
C ALA A 20 -26.76 -17.23 42.34
N LEU A 21 -26.30 -17.04 41.10
CA LEU A 21 -26.56 -17.83 39.87
C LEU A 21 -27.62 -17.29 38.90
N GLY A 22 -27.17 -16.98 37.68
CA GLY A 22 -28.01 -16.98 36.48
C GLY A 22 -27.63 -15.93 35.44
N ALA A 23 -26.56 -16.17 34.70
CA ALA A 23 -26.15 -15.40 33.53
C ALA A 23 -27.22 -15.38 32.43
N CYS A 24 -27.42 -14.21 31.81
CA CYS A 24 -27.84 -14.05 30.42
C CYS A 24 -27.36 -12.68 29.93
N THR A 25 -26.06 -12.60 29.63
CA THR A 25 -25.54 -11.72 28.60
C THR A 25 -26.21 -12.13 27.30
N LYS A 26 -27.12 -11.30 26.79
CA LYS A 26 -27.60 -11.42 25.42
C LYS A 26 -26.79 -10.42 24.63
N ASP A 27 -25.82 -10.95 23.90
CA ASP A 27 -25.11 -10.24 22.86
C ASP A 27 -26.14 -9.49 22.02
N ALA A 28 -26.05 -8.16 22.03
CA ALA A 28 -26.73 -7.33 21.07
C ALA A 28 -26.00 -7.53 19.74
N GLU A 29 -26.36 -8.62 19.08
CA GLU A 29 -26.06 -8.84 17.68
C GLU A 29 -26.76 -7.70 16.92
N THR A 30 -25.98 -6.69 16.55
CA THR A 30 -26.43 -5.63 15.64
C THR A 30 -26.99 -6.33 14.40
N PRO A 31 -28.29 -6.21 14.09
CA PRO A 31 -28.79 -6.68 12.81
C PRO A 31 -28.15 -5.77 11.78
N SER A 32 -27.17 -6.29 11.05
CA SER A 32 -26.66 -5.64 9.85
C SER A 32 -27.77 -5.74 8.81
N ASP A 33 -28.67 -4.75 8.82
CA ASP A 33 -29.66 -4.59 7.77
C ASP A 33 -28.88 -4.32 6.47
N PRO A 34 -28.91 -5.23 5.48
CA PRO A 34 -28.18 -5.05 4.25
C PRO A 34 -28.61 -3.79 3.50
N ALA A 35 -29.84 -3.30 3.74
CA ALA A 35 -30.33 -2.04 3.17
C ALA A 35 -29.70 -0.80 3.82
N ALA A 36 -29.38 -0.86 5.12
CA ALA A 36 -28.66 0.22 5.80
C ALA A 36 -27.19 0.25 5.38
N ALA A 37 -26.55 -0.91 5.23
CA ALA A 37 -25.18 -0.99 4.72
C ALA A 37 -25.06 -0.45 3.28
N THR A 38 -25.99 -0.83 2.37
CA THR A 38 -26.00 -0.29 1.00
C THR A 38 -26.32 1.20 0.94
N ALA A 39 -27.14 1.73 1.86
CA ALA A 39 -27.41 3.18 1.91
C ALA A 39 -26.18 3.99 2.37
N VAL A 40 -25.42 3.48 3.34
CA VAL A 40 -24.18 4.09 3.82
C VAL A 40 -23.09 4.03 2.75
N GLU A 41 -22.93 2.90 2.06
CA GLU A 41 -22.00 2.78 0.93
C GLU A 41 -22.36 3.74 -0.21
N ALA A 42 -23.65 3.82 -0.58
CA ALA A 42 -24.10 4.78 -1.60
C ALA A 42 -23.84 6.25 -1.21
N SER A 43 -23.92 6.58 0.09
CA SER A 43 -23.56 7.91 0.59
C SER A 43 -22.05 8.16 0.59
N ALA A 44 -21.24 7.15 0.88
CA ALA A 44 -19.78 7.25 0.87
C ALA A 44 -19.24 7.39 -0.56
N GLU A 45 -19.78 6.62 -1.50
CA GLU A 45 -19.50 6.78 -2.94
C GLU A 45 -19.92 8.15 -3.45
N SER A 46 -21.11 8.62 -3.08
CA SER A 46 -21.59 9.95 -3.45
C SER A 46 -20.68 11.06 -2.89
N PHE A 47 -20.17 10.89 -1.68
CA PHE A 47 -19.20 11.81 -1.08
C PHE A 47 -17.89 11.82 -1.88
N GLN A 48 -17.31 10.64 -2.16
CA GLN A 48 -16.10 10.49 -2.98
C GLN A 48 -16.25 11.11 -4.37
N GLN A 49 -17.37 10.84 -5.03
CA GLN A 49 -17.69 11.42 -6.34
C GLN A 49 -17.79 12.95 -6.28
N SER A 50 -18.26 13.50 -5.16
CA SER A 50 -18.34 14.96 -4.97
C SER A 50 -16.97 15.65 -4.89
N LEU A 51 -15.89 14.90 -4.63
CA LEU A 51 -14.52 15.42 -4.60
C LEU A 51 -13.88 15.51 -6.00
N GLU A 52 -14.55 15.01 -7.04
CA GLU A 52 -13.99 14.95 -8.38
C GLU A 52 -13.67 16.35 -8.94
N GLY A 53 -12.43 16.56 -9.36
CA GLY A 53 -11.99 17.85 -9.88
C GLY A 53 -10.48 18.01 -9.94
N VAL A 54 -10.07 19.16 -10.46
CA VAL A 54 -8.72 19.68 -10.31
C VAL A 54 -8.73 20.69 -9.17
N TRP A 55 -7.81 20.50 -8.24
CA TRP A 55 -7.65 21.31 -7.04
C TRP A 55 -6.23 21.86 -6.98
N SER A 56 -6.04 23.00 -6.34
CA SER A 56 -4.70 23.58 -6.15
C SER A 56 -4.53 24.14 -4.75
N THR A 57 -3.28 24.14 -4.25
CA THR A 57 -2.95 24.76 -2.97
C THR A 57 -3.18 26.27 -3.04
N ASN A 58 -3.93 26.82 -2.09
CA ASN A 58 -4.28 28.25 -2.08
C ASN A 58 -3.08 29.18 -1.80
N ASP A 59 -1.99 28.66 -1.21
CA ASP A 59 -0.80 29.44 -0.85
C ASP A 59 0.30 29.30 -1.90
N SER A 60 0.56 30.39 -2.62
CA SER A 60 1.78 30.62 -3.40
C SER A 60 2.60 31.77 -2.79
N GLU A 61 2.68 31.84 -1.46
CA GLU A 61 3.51 32.85 -0.78
C GLU A 61 4.97 32.40 -0.76
N GLY A 62 5.74 32.76 -1.80
CA GLY A 62 7.19 32.51 -1.87
C GLY A 62 7.65 31.91 -3.19
N ASP A 63 8.78 31.18 -3.14
CA ASP A 63 9.32 30.39 -4.26
C ASP A 63 8.68 28.99 -4.36
N ASP A 64 7.73 28.66 -3.49
CA ASP A 64 7.05 27.36 -3.50
C ASP A 64 6.04 27.30 -4.64
N ALA A 65 6.23 26.32 -5.54
CA ALA A 65 5.35 26.12 -6.67
C ALA A 65 3.95 25.66 -6.21
N GLU A 66 2.90 26.24 -6.79
CA GLU A 66 1.52 25.77 -6.64
C GLU A 66 1.45 24.28 -6.95
N THR A 67 0.96 23.47 -6.00
CA THR A 67 0.77 22.03 -6.16
C THR A 67 -0.62 21.78 -6.73
N LEU A 68 -0.71 20.99 -7.80
CA LEU A 68 -1.97 20.60 -8.43
C LEU A 68 -2.36 19.17 -8.04
N TYR A 69 -3.64 19.00 -7.72
CA TYR A 69 -4.25 17.71 -7.43
C TYR A 69 -5.35 17.41 -8.45
N ALA A 70 -5.29 16.23 -9.07
CA ALA A 70 -6.39 15.69 -9.86
C ALA A 70 -7.03 14.53 -9.09
N ILE A 71 -8.30 14.69 -8.75
CA ILE A 71 -9.09 13.68 -8.02
C ILE A 71 -10.15 13.15 -8.96
N ALA A 72 -10.12 11.85 -9.24
CA ALA A 72 -11.09 11.15 -10.06
C ALA A 72 -11.76 10.03 -9.27
N TRP A 73 -13.09 9.91 -9.38
CA TRP A 73 -13.80 8.75 -8.84
C TRP A 73 -14.18 7.80 -9.97
N GLN A 74 -13.96 6.51 -9.77
CA GLN A 74 -14.36 5.45 -10.70
C GLN A 74 -15.15 4.38 -9.95
N PRO A 75 -16.25 3.84 -10.52
CA PRO A 75 -17.05 2.81 -9.87
C PRO A 75 -16.25 1.56 -9.46
N ASP A 76 -15.35 1.09 -10.32
CA ASP A 76 -14.62 -0.17 -10.09
C ASP A 76 -13.26 0.02 -9.40
N ALA A 77 -12.71 1.23 -9.44
CA ALA A 77 -11.36 1.53 -8.91
C ALA A 77 -11.36 2.49 -7.70
N GLY A 78 -12.53 3.01 -7.32
CA GLY A 78 -12.67 3.98 -6.24
C GLY A 78 -12.08 5.35 -6.55
N LEU A 79 -11.70 6.07 -5.50
CA LEU A 79 -11.08 7.38 -5.59
C LEU A 79 -9.59 7.26 -5.98
N GLN A 80 -9.20 7.93 -7.07
CA GLN A 80 -7.83 8.04 -7.54
C GLN A 80 -7.37 9.49 -7.39
N VAL A 81 -6.21 9.68 -6.76
CA VAL A 81 -5.64 11.01 -6.52
C VAL A 81 -4.25 11.09 -7.14
N VAL A 82 -4.04 12.11 -7.96
CA VAL A 82 -2.73 12.44 -8.54
C VAL A 82 -2.29 13.81 -8.04
N ARG A 83 -1.05 13.90 -7.53
CA ARG A 83 -0.40 15.14 -7.08
C ARG A 83 0.75 15.46 -8.03
N ASP A 84 0.69 16.60 -8.71
CA ASP A 84 1.67 17.05 -9.71
C ASP A 84 2.05 15.98 -10.75
N GLY A 85 1.06 15.19 -11.18
CA GLY A 85 1.25 14.11 -12.14
C GLY A 85 1.72 12.78 -11.55
N ALA A 86 2.09 12.74 -10.26
CA ALA A 86 2.40 11.49 -9.54
C ALA A 86 1.15 10.91 -8.88
N TRP A 87 0.87 9.63 -9.12
CA TRP A 87 -0.24 8.94 -8.46
C TRP A 87 0.06 8.74 -6.97
N LEU A 88 -0.89 9.14 -6.13
CA LEU A 88 -0.90 8.77 -4.71
C LEU A 88 -1.61 7.41 -4.63
N ASP A 89 -0.83 6.33 -4.51
CA ASP A 89 -1.34 4.95 -4.36
C ASP A 89 -2.00 4.77 -2.99
N GLY A 90 -3.20 5.33 -2.91
CA GLY A 90 -4.00 5.41 -1.72
C GLY A 90 -5.24 4.54 -1.81
N LYS A 91 -5.59 3.88 -0.72
CA LYS A 91 -6.89 3.21 -0.56
C LYS A 91 -7.75 3.96 0.44
N VAL A 92 -9.01 4.17 0.09
CA VAL A 92 -9.98 4.75 1.02
C VAL A 92 -10.21 3.74 2.15
N GLU A 93 -9.86 4.10 3.38
CA GLU A 93 -10.05 3.26 4.57
C GLU A 93 -11.36 3.56 5.28
N ASP A 94 -11.72 4.85 5.34
CA ASP A 94 -12.88 5.31 6.08
C ASP A 94 -13.48 6.56 5.44
N VAL A 95 -14.81 6.67 5.55
CA VAL A 95 -15.58 7.84 5.14
C VAL A 95 -16.57 8.16 6.26
N ASP A 96 -16.29 9.24 6.98
CA ASP A 96 -17.15 9.75 8.04
C ASP A 96 -17.99 10.91 7.49
N LEU A 97 -19.31 10.70 7.45
CA LEU A 97 -20.30 11.67 6.98
C LEU A 97 -21.11 12.30 8.13
N ASP A 98 -20.84 11.93 9.38
CA ASP A 98 -21.56 12.44 10.55
C ASP A 98 -21.20 13.89 10.87
N LEU A 99 -20.09 14.37 10.31
CA LEU A 99 -19.70 15.78 10.33
C LEU A 99 -20.39 16.54 9.20
N ASP A 100 -20.85 17.77 9.46
CA ASP A 100 -21.50 18.69 8.49
C ASP A 100 -20.71 18.92 7.18
N ASN A 101 -19.43 18.54 7.22
CA ASN A 101 -18.41 18.78 6.23
C ASN A 101 -17.83 17.46 5.67
N GLY A 102 -18.10 16.30 6.26
CA GLY A 102 -17.57 15.01 5.80
C GLY A 102 -16.04 14.88 5.76
N THR A 103 -15.55 13.69 6.04
CA THR A 103 -14.11 13.37 5.98
C THR A 103 -13.88 12.03 5.33
N LEU A 104 -12.78 11.92 4.60
CA LEU A 104 -12.31 10.68 3.99
C LEU A 104 -10.86 10.44 4.42
N ALA A 105 -10.58 9.23 4.90
CA ALA A 105 -9.24 8.75 5.20
C ALA A 105 -8.71 7.90 4.03
N LEU A 106 -7.53 8.25 3.56
CA LEU A 106 -6.81 7.60 2.48
C LEU A 106 -5.50 7.04 3.05
N HIS A 107 -5.31 5.73 2.99
CA HIS A 107 -4.06 5.09 3.37
C HIS A 107 -3.12 5.01 2.17
N LEU A 108 -2.05 5.78 2.21
CA LEU A 108 -0.99 5.78 1.20
C LEU A 108 0.01 4.69 1.53
N ALA A 109 0.13 3.71 0.64
CA ALA A 109 1.19 2.72 0.74
C ALA A 109 2.54 3.38 0.40
N SER A 110 3.56 3.14 1.23
CA SER A 110 4.93 3.57 0.94
C SER A 110 5.77 2.35 0.57
N GLU A 111 6.53 2.45 -0.53
CA GLU A 111 7.47 1.40 -0.94
C GLU A 111 8.78 1.45 -0.13
N THR A 112 9.18 2.64 0.33
CA THR A 112 10.50 2.89 0.94
C THR A 112 10.43 3.45 2.36
N GLY A 113 9.24 3.54 2.96
CA GLY A 113 9.01 4.18 4.25
C GLY A 113 7.76 3.65 4.98
N PRO A 114 7.38 4.27 6.11
CA PRO A 114 6.11 3.95 6.74
C PRO A 114 4.96 4.42 5.86
N SER A 115 3.95 3.57 5.68
CA SER A 115 2.68 4.02 5.13
C SER A 115 2.11 5.17 5.98
N GLU A 116 1.38 6.07 5.33
CA GLU A 116 0.73 7.19 6.01
C GLU A 116 -0.76 7.24 5.73
N THR A 117 -1.52 7.74 6.70
CA THR A 117 -2.93 8.05 6.50
C THR A 117 -3.06 9.55 6.23
N VAL A 118 -3.66 9.87 5.09
CA VAL A 118 -4.00 11.22 4.66
C VAL A 118 -5.50 11.41 4.81
N THR A 119 -5.92 12.54 5.38
CA THR A 119 -7.34 12.87 5.52
C THR A 119 -7.73 14.00 4.58
N LEU A 120 -8.77 13.79 3.78
CA LEU A 120 -9.45 14.83 3.01
C LEU A 120 -10.72 15.25 3.76
N ARG A 121 -10.85 16.54 4.02
CA ARG A 121 -12.03 17.13 4.65
C ARG A 121 -12.65 18.16 3.72
N LYS A 122 -13.96 18.09 3.49
CA LYS A 122 -14.68 19.17 2.81
C LYS A 122 -14.83 20.34 3.79
N LEU A 123 -14.68 21.56 3.34
CA LEU A 123 -14.98 22.74 4.14
C LEU A 123 -15.94 23.60 3.35
N GLN A 124 -17.19 23.69 3.79
CA GLN A 124 -18.15 24.59 3.16
C GLN A 124 -17.66 26.03 3.26
N ASP A 125 -17.87 26.78 2.20
CA ASP A 125 -17.66 28.21 2.22
C ASP A 125 -18.71 28.90 3.10
N GLU A 126 -18.39 30.08 3.64
CA GLU A 126 -19.33 30.84 4.48
C GLU A 126 -20.63 31.21 3.73
N SER A 127 -20.59 31.18 2.40
CA SER A 127 -21.72 31.51 1.53
C SER A 127 -22.63 30.32 1.20
N GLY A 128 -22.22 29.10 1.54
CA GLY A 128 -22.94 27.85 1.24
C GLY A 128 -23.03 27.49 -0.24
N ASN A 129 -22.30 28.18 -1.11
CA ASN A 129 -22.34 28.00 -2.56
C ASN A 129 -21.19 27.14 -3.10
N GLY A 130 -20.25 26.76 -2.24
CA GLY A 130 -19.08 25.98 -2.62
C GLY A 130 -18.40 25.34 -1.43
N PHE A 131 -17.27 24.71 -1.70
CA PHE A 131 -16.42 24.15 -0.66
C PHE A 131 -14.96 24.16 -1.12
N THR A 132 -14.05 24.23 -0.15
CA THR A 132 -12.65 23.88 -0.33
C THR A 132 -12.39 22.49 0.22
N LEU A 133 -11.25 21.90 -0.13
CA LEU A 133 -10.78 20.70 0.54
C LEU A 133 -9.64 21.07 1.48
N ARG A 134 -9.59 20.46 2.64
CA ARG A 134 -8.39 20.45 3.47
C ARG A 134 -7.78 19.07 3.43
N ILE A 135 -6.52 19.00 3.04
CA ILE A 135 -5.72 17.77 3.14
C ILE A 135 -4.91 17.84 4.43
N THR A 136 -4.91 16.75 5.20
CA THR A 136 -4.09 16.59 6.40
C THR A 136 -3.20 15.36 6.19
N TRP A 137 -1.89 15.56 6.21
CA TRP A 137 -0.88 14.51 6.05
C TRP A 137 -0.63 13.77 7.38
N GLY A 138 -0.01 12.59 7.33
CA GLY A 138 0.19 11.75 8.52
C GLY A 138 1.00 12.42 9.64
N ALA A 139 1.87 13.37 9.28
CA ALA A 139 2.64 14.18 10.23
C ALA A 139 1.85 15.36 10.84
N GLY A 140 0.59 15.56 10.43
CA GLY A 140 -0.28 16.66 10.89
C GLY A 140 -0.13 17.96 10.11
N GLN A 141 0.69 18.00 9.05
CA GLN A 141 0.71 19.13 8.11
C GLN A 141 -0.64 19.21 7.39
N THR A 142 -1.12 20.43 7.17
CA THR A 142 -2.38 20.68 6.46
C THR A 142 -2.21 21.67 5.33
N ASP A 143 -2.84 21.39 4.19
CA ASP A 143 -2.96 22.34 3.07
C ASP A 143 -4.44 22.55 2.71
N ASP A 144 -4.79 23.79 2.35
CA ASP A 144 -6.12 24.13 1.84
C ASP A 144 -6.09 24.14 0.31
N LEU A 145 -7.00 23.36 -0.28
CA LEU A 145 -7.13 23.17 -1.71
C LEU A 145 -8.35 23.92 -2.25
N GLY A 146 -8.09 24.86 -3.15
CA GLY A 146 -9.10 25.58 -3.93
C GLY A 146 -9.55 24.77 -5.15
N PHE A 147 -10.84 24.82 -5.45
CA PHE A 147 -11.38 24.21 -6.67
C PHE A 147 -10.95 25.02 -7.90
N VAL A 148 -10.22 24.39 -8.83
CA VAL A 148 -9.78 25.04 -10.07
C VAL A 148 -10.82 24.83 -11.17
N ARG A 149 -11.16 23.57 -11.44
CA ARG A 149 -12.08 23.18 -12.54
C ARG A 149 -12.48 21.71 -12.46
N ARG A 150 -13.49 21.35 -13.25
CA ARG A 150 -13.86 19.94 -13.49
C ARG A 150 -12.79 19.21 -14.31
N LEU A 151 -12.70 17.90 -14.12
CA LEU A 151 -11.89 17.02 -14.97
C LEU A 151 -12.41 17.03 -16.42
N THR A 152 -11.49 17.21 -17.35
CA THR A 152 -11.71 17.01 -18.79
C THR A 152 -11.33 15.59 -19.19
N GLY A 153 -11.67 15.19 -20.42
CA GLY A 153 -11.22 13.90 -20.97
C GLY A 153 -9.69 13.78 -21.02
N ARG A 154 -8.98 14.89 -21.20
CA ARG A 154 -7.51 14.91 -21.18
C ARG A 154 -6.97 14.57 -19.78
N ASP A 155 -7.50 15.20 -18.73
CA ASP A 155 -7.03 14.96 -17.36
C ASP A 155 -7.27 13.52 -16.93
N ARG A 156 -8.41 12.93 -17.33
CA ARG A 156 -8.69 11.51 -17.04
C ARG A 156 -7.69 10.59 -17.73
N ASN A 157 -7.28 10.91 -18.96
CA ASN A 157 -6.25 10.14 -19.66
C ASN A 157 -4.88 10.29 -18.99
N GLU A 158 -4.52 11.50 -18.55
CA GLU A 158 -3.26 11.77 -17.85
C GLU A 158 -3.23 11.07 -16.48
N LEU A 159 -4.35 11.09 -15.74
CA LEU A 159 -4.50 10.38 -14.48
C LEU A 159 -4.43 8.86 -14.67
N ALA A 160 -5.13 8.32 -15.67
CA ALA A 160 -5.05 6.90 -16.01
C ALA A 160 -3.62 6.49 -16.41
N ALA A 161 -2.89 7.35 -17.12
CA ALA A 161 -1.49 7.12 -17.46
C ALA A 161 -0.58 7.16 -16.23
N ALA A 162 -0.79 8.08 -15.28
CA ALA A 162 -0.04 8.15 -14.03
C ALA A 162 -0.26 6.89 -13.17
N VAL A 163 -1.50 6.44 -13.03
CA VAL A 163 -1.83 5.18 -12.33
C VAL A 163 -1.18 3.99 -13.05
N ALA A 164 -1.31 3.92 -14.37
CA ALA A 164 -0.72 2.85 -15.16
C ALA A 164 0.82 2.87 -15.16
N ALA A 165 1.47 4.01 -14.93
CA ALA A 165 2.93 4.08 -14.88
C ALA A 165 3.51 3.44 -13.61
N VAL A 166 2.79 3.53 -12.49
CA VAL A 166 3.18 2.89 -11.22
C VAL A 166 2.71 1.43 -11.17
N GLN A 167 1.52 1.15 -11.71
CA GLN A 167 1.01 -0.23 -11.81
C GLN A 167 1.63 -1.03 -12.95
N ALA A 168 2.25 -0.35 -13.92
CA ALA A 168 3.12 -1.02 -14.85
C ALA A 168 4.14 -1.74 -13.97
N PRO A 169 4.28 -3.07 -14.08
CA PRO A 169 5.45 -3.70 -13.51
C PRO A 169 6.61 -2.89 -14.06
N GLU A 170 7.38 -2.20 -13.19
CA GLU A 170 8.68 -1.63 -13.54
C GLU A 170 9.27 -2.66 -14.47
N THR A 171 9.36 -2.36 -15.77
CA THR A 171 9.53 -3.35 -16.84
C THR A 171 10.46 -4.40 -16.31
N ALA A 172 9.93 -5.56 -15.85
CA ALA A 172 10.60 -6.41 -14.86
C ALA A 172 12.01 -6.55 -15.38
N ALA A 173 12.99 -5.85 -14.78
CA ALA A 173 14.22 -5.48 -15.48
C ALA A 173 14.72 -6.75 -16.12
N VAL A 174 14.55 -6.90 -17.46
CA VAL A 174 14.32 -8.23 -18.10
C VAL A 174 15.24 -9.18 -17.42
N CYS A 175 14.67 -9.99 -16.52
CA CYS A 175 15.48 -10.67 -15.52
C CYS A 175 16.53 -11.44 -16.28
N ASP A 176 17.76 -10.96 -16.23
CA ASP A 176 18.81 -11.42 -17.11
C ASP A 176 19.27 -12.74 -16.51
N THR A 177 18.61 -13.81 -16.96
CA THR A 177 18.89 -15.18 -16.57
C THR A 177 18.91 -16.07 -17.81
N ASP A 178 19.78 -17.06 -17.81
CA ASP A 178 19.82 -18.14 -18.81
C ASP A 178 18.84 -19.28 -18.46
N ALA A 179 18.16 -19.19 -17.31
CA ALA A 179 17.24 -20.21 -16.86
C ALA A 179 16.02 -20.35 -17.80
N PRO A 180 15.54 -21.58 -18.08
CA PRO A 180 14.36 -21.79 -18.90
C PRO A 180 13.13 -21.09 -18.33
N ALA A 181 12.35 -20.40 -19.19
CA ALA A 181 11.13 -19.73 -18.78
C ALA A 181 10.15 -20.71 -18.11
N GLY A 182 9.60 -20.31 -16.96
CA GLY A 182 8.68 -21.14 -16.16
C GLY A 182 9.37 -22.18 -15.26
N SER A 183 10.71 -22.23 -15.23
CA SER A 183 11.44 -23.04 -14.26
C SER A 183 11.41 -22.42 -12.85
N VAL A 184 11.64 -23.26 -11.83
CA VAL A 184 11.80 -22.79 -10.45
C VAL A 184 13.00 -21.85 -10.34
N ARG A 185 14.10 -22.14 -11.06
CA ARG A 185 15.27 -21.26 -11.13
C ARG A 185 14.91 -19.89 -11.69
N ALA A 186 14.23 -19.81 -12.84
CA ALA A 186 13.79 -18.53 -13.41
C ALA A 186 12.88 -17.76 -12.44
N THR A 187 11.92 -18.44 -11.80
CA THR A 187 11.01 -17.80 -10.83
C THR A 187 11.78 -17.23 -9.64
N LEU A 188 12.75 -17.97 -9.10
CA LEU A 188 13.51 -17.55 -7.92
C LEU A 188 14.50 -16.44 -8.24
N VAL A 189 15.25 -16.56 -9.35
CA VAL A 189 16.24 -15.54 -9.78
C VAL A 189 15.57 -14.20 -10.03
N CYS A 190 14.37 -14.20 -10.61
CA CYS A 190 13.66 -12.97 -10.95
C CYS A 190 12.79 -12.42 -9.82
N GLY A 191 12.49 -13.22 -8.79
CA GLY A 191 11.60 -12.85 -7.69
C GLY A 191 12.30 -12.63 -6.35
N HIS A 192 13.58 -13.00 -6.22
CA HIS A 192 14.33 -12.91 -4.97
C HIS A 192 15.75 -12.39 -5.21
N GLU A 193 16.08 -11.27 -4.57
CA GLU A 193 17.38 -10.59 -4.69
C GLU A 193 18.58 -11.54 -4.45
N GLU A 194 18.51 -12.40 -3.44
CA GLU A 194 19.56 -13.40 -3.14
C GLU A 194 19.84 -14.30 -4.34
N PHE A 195 18.80 -14.86 -4.95
CA PHE A 195 18.97 -15.77 -6.09
C PHE A 195 19.37 -15.02 -7.36
N GLY A 196 18.92 -13.77 -7.52
CA GLY A 196 19.39 -12.86 -8.57
C GLY A 196 20.90 -12.64 -8.50
N ALA A 197 21.42 -12.31 -7.31
CA ALA A 197 22.86 -12.09 -7.10
C ALA A 197 23.69 -13.36 -7.33
N LEU A 198 23.21 -14.52 -6.86
CA LEU A 198 23.87 -15.82 -7.07
C LEU A 198 23.93 -16.19 -8.56
N ASP A 199 22.84 -16.03 -9.30
CA ASP A 199 22.78 -16.32 -10.74
C ASP A 199 23.72 -15.41 -11.54
N ALA A 200 23.67 -14.10 -11.28
CA ALA A 200 24.54 -13.13 -11.94
C ALA A 200 26.03 -13.38 -11.64
N GLY A 201 26.38 -13.69 -10.39
CA GLY A 201 27.75 -14.06 -9.99
C GLY A 201 28.23 -15.33 -10.69
N MET A 202 27.41 -16.38 -10.69
CA MET A 202 27.72 -17.66 -11.33
C MET A 202 27.89 -17.51 -12.84
N ARG A 203 27.02 -16.73 -13.50
CA ARG A 203 27.13 -16.47 -14.94
C ARG A 203 28.39 -15.70 -15.32
N ARG A 204 28.84 -14.76 -14.48
CA ARG A 204 30.17 -14.11 -14.66
C ARG A 204 31.29 -15.15 -14.61
N GLN A 205 31.27 -16.06 -13.63
CA GLN A 205 32.26 -17.13 -13.51
C GLN A 205 32.20 -18.11 -14.70
N PHE A 206 31.01 -18.48 -15.17
CA PHE A 206 30.85 -19.32 -16.36
C PHE A 206 31.47 -18.68 -17.61
N LYS A 207 31.28 -17.37 -17.79
CA LYS A 207 31.90 -16.63 -18.89
C LYS A 207 33.41 -16.67 -18.82
N GLU A 208 34.00 -16.35 -17.66
CA GLU A 208 35.46 -16.40 -17.48
C GLU A 208 36.02 -17.82 -17.67
N LEU A 209 35.30 -18.84 -17.21
CA LEU A 209 35.67 -20.23 -17.37
C LEU A 209 35.68 -20.66 -18.85
N ALA A 210 34.63 -20.32 -19.60
CA ALA A 210 34.51 -20.61 -21.03
C ALA A 210 35.57 -19.87 -21.87
N ASP A 211 35.87 -18.62 -21.51
CA ASP A 211 36.84 -17.80 -22.24
C ASP A 211 38.30 -18.22 -21.98
N ARG A 212 38.63 -18.72 -20.77
CA ARG A 212 40.01 -19.02 -20.36
C ARG A 212 40.43 -20.49 -20.52
N TYR A 213 39.48 -21.43 -20.46
CA TYR A 213 39.79 -22.87 -20.40
C TYR A 213 39.19 -23.64 -21.58
N PRO A 214 39.97 -24.51 -22.27
CA PRO A 214 39.49 -25.26 -23.44
C PRO A 214 38.28 -26.18 -23.19
N ASP A 215 38.13 -26.67 -21.96
CA ASP A 215 37.00 -27.51 -21.54
C ASP A 215 35.93 -26.73 -20.75
N GLY A 216 36.04 -25.40 -20.66
CA GLY A 216 35.15 -24.56 -19.85
C GLY A 216 33.67 -24.70 -20.23
N ASP A 217 33.36 -24.71 -21.53
CA ASP A 217 31.99 -24.88 -22.03
C ASP A 217 31.31 -26.16 -21.55
N ARG A 218 32.06 -27.26 -21.43
CA ARG A 218 31.50 -28.54 -20.94
C ARG A 218 31.16 -28.46 -19.46
N THR A 219 32.00 -27.81 -18.68
CA THR A 219 31.79 -27.61 -17.25
C THR A 219 30.60 -26.68 -17.02
N VAL A 220 30.49 -25.57 -17.78
CA VAL A 220 29.33 -24.67 -17.75
C VAL A 220 28.04 -25.45 -18.05
N GLN A 221 28.00 -26.25 -19.12
CA GLN A 221 26.83 -27.05 -19.46
C GLN A 221 26.47 -28.10 -18.39
N ALA A 222 27.45 -28.63 -17.66
CA ALA A 222 27.18 -29.52 -16.54
C ALA A 222 26.55 -28.76 -15.37
N ALA A 223 27.07 -27.57 -15.07
CA ALA A 223 26.56 -26.71 -14.00
C ALA A 223 25.14 -26.21 -14.28
N THR A 224 24.89 -25.64 -15.46
CA THR A 224 23.55 -25.18 -15.89
C THR A 224 22.52 -26.30 -15.78
N ARG A 225 22.84 -27.51 -16.25
CA ARG A 225 21.92 -28.67 -16.15
C ARG A 225 21.59 -29.04 -14.70
N GLN A 226 22.53 -28.94 -13.78
CA GLN A 226 22.27 -29.22 -12.38
C GLN A 226 21.43 -28.13 -11.72
N LEU A 227 21.71 -26.85 -12.04
CA LEU A 227 20.93 -25.71 -11.55
C LEU A 227 19.47 -25.77 -12.03
N ASP A 228 19.26 -26.09 -13.30
CA ASP A 228 17.92 -26.20 -13.91
C ASP A 228 17.12 -27.40 -13.42
N ALA A 229 17.79 -28.43 -12.88
CA ALA A 229 17.15 -29.62 -12.32
C ALA A 229 16.63 -29.41 -10.88
N CYS A 230 16.87 -28.25 -10.27
CA CYS A 230 16.42 -27.97 -8.91
C CYS A 230 14.96 -27.51 -8.87
N ASP A 231 14.12 -28.27 -8.16
CA ASP A 231 12.70 -27.96 -7.95
C ASP A 231 12.41 -27.20 -6.64
N THR A 232 13.44 -26.91 -5.83
CA THR A 232 13.26 -26.23 -4.54
C THR A 232 14.32 -25.14 -4.30
N PRO A 233 14.01 -24.08 -3.53
CA PRO A 233 14.98 -23.05 -3.17
C PRO A 233 16.21 -23.60 -2.41
N ALA A 234 16.01 -24.61 -1.57
CA ALA A 234 17.09 -25.25 -0.83
C ALA A 234 18.06 -26.02 -1.76
N CYS A 235 17.52 -26.74 -2.75
CA CYS A 235 18.33 -27.39 -3.79
C CYS A 235 19.14 -26.36 -4.56
N LEU A 236 18.50 -25.29 -5.04
CA LEU A 236 19.13 -24.30 -5.89
C LEU A 236 20.27 -23.58 -5.15
N ARG A 237 20.05 -23.20 -3.89
CA ARG A 237 21.08 -22.60 -3.03
C ARG A 237 22.27 -23.55 -2.81
N ALA A 238 22.00 -24.83 -2.54
CA ALA A 238 23.04 -25.82 -2.36
C ALA A 238 23.84 -26.07 -3.65
N ALA A 239 23.16 -26.07 -4.81
CA ALA A 239 23.79 -26.23 -6.11
C ALA A 239 24.70 -25.05 -6.45
N TYR A 240 24.27 -23.80 -6.22
CA TYR A 240 25.14 -22.63 -6.39
C TYR A 240 26.40 -22.70 -5.52
N ALA A 241 26.22 -22.99 -4.22
CA ALA A 241 27.35 -23.11 -3.30
C ALA A 241 28.33 -24.22 -3.69
N GLN A 242 27.81 -25.36 -4.17
CA GLN A 242 28.64 -26.47 -4.65
C GLN A 242 29.48 -26.07 -5.87
N TRP A 243 28.88 -25.42 -6.87
CA TRP A 243 29.60 -25.00 -8.07
C TRP A 243 30.61 -23.90 -7.80
N GLN A 244 30.28 -22.97 -6.90
CA GLN A 244 31.21 -21.93 -6.48
C GLN A 244 32.44 -22.55 -5.80
N ALA A 245 32.25 -23.45 -4.84
CA ALA A 245 33.38 -24.16 -4.20
C ALA A 245 34.19 -24.98 -5.21
N TYR A 246 33.52 -25.67 -6.15
CA TYR A 246 34.22 -26.40 -7.21
C TYR A 246 35.06 -25.48 -8.08
N PHE A 247 34.57 -24.28 -8.42
CA PHE A 247 35.34 -23.32 -9.20
C PHE A 247 36.54 -22.78 -8.43
N ASP A 248 36.34 -22.36 -7.17
CA ASP A 248 37.42 -21.85 -6.32
C ASP A 248 38.54 -22.88 -6.12
N GLU A 249 38.20 -24.17 -6.03
CA GLU A 249 39.17 -25.25 -5.84
C GLU A 249 39.92 -25.66 -7.12
N ASN A 250 39.26 -25.55 -8.28
CA ASN A 250 39.75 -26.16 -9.54
C ASN A 250 40.19 -25.15 -10.60
N TYR A 251 39.80 -23.88 -10.47
CA TYR A 251 40.07 -22.85 -11.47
C TYR A 251 40.48 -21.54 -10.80
N ASP A 252 41.58 -20.96 -11.27
CA ASP A 252 41.96 -19.59 -10.89
C ASP A 252 41.18 -18.61 -11.76
N LEU A 253 39.92 -18.35 -11.37
CA LEU A 253 39.05 -17.39 -12.04
C LEU A 253 39.28 -15.96 -11.54
N GLY A 254 40.13 -15.78 -10.52
CA GLY A 254 40.34 -14.53 -9.80
C GLY A 254 39.14 -14.15 -8.93
N ASP A 255 39.38 -13.29 -7.95
CA ASP A 255 38.32 -12.61 -7.22
C ASP A 255 37.51 -11.78 -8.24
N VAL A 256 36.37 -12.30 -8.69
CA VAL A 256 35.34 -11.52 -9.39
C VAL A 256 34.64 -10.64 -8.34
N VAL A 257 35.44 -9.83 -7.65
CA VAL A 257 35.00 -8.84 -6.66
C VAL A 257 34.58 -7.61 -7.44
N ASP A 258 33.38 -7.15 -7.10
CA ASP A 258 32.63 -6.11 -7.77
C ASP A 258 33.45 -4.83 -7.98
N TYR A 259 33.54 -4.40 -9.24
CA TYR A 259 33.65 -2.99 -9.54
C TYR A 259 32.22 -2.47 -9.72
N LEU A 260 31.71 -1.89 -8.63
CA LEU A 260 30.57 -0.96 -8.63
C LEU A 260 30.76 0.15 -9.67
#